data_AF-A0A955FZX2-F1
#
_entry.id   AF-A0A955FZX2-F1
#
_cell.length_a   1.000
_cell.length_b   1.000
_cell.length_c   1.000
_cell.angle_alpha   90.00
_cell.angle_beta   90.00
_cell.angle_gamma   90.00
#
_symmetry.space_group_name_H-M   'P 1'
#
loop_
_entity.id
_entity.type
_entity.pdbx_description
1 polymer ?
#
loop_
_entity_poly.entity_id
_entity_poly.type
_entity_poly.pdbx_seq_one_letter_code
_entity_poly.pdbx_strand_id
1 'polypeptide(L)'
;MDHYKDVKGHEEIPSIMRVHIDERIYVLKYFCYMYDQKSPLQRRVPELKKRKEEAAILSGLNISEERDMAIAVGLWGISRPAYVDIVKEILLAQHSRTFSLIVVQEALFEEYLEKMLTSVSDEAGDKDVLAAMGLKGKMSEEMDKISARLDKYYKEVYGDDPLLEEKVVIEQSGFTPASAARLNAGFG
;
A
#
# COMPACT_ATOMS: atom_id res chain seq x y z
N MET A 1 22.81 -0.76 29.88
CA MET A 1 21.79 -1.76 30.24
C MET A 1 20.77 -1.06 31.11
N ASP A 2 19.50 -1.31 30.83
CA ASP A 2 18.29 -0.93 31.58
C ASP A 2 17.90 0.54 31.69
N HIS A 3 17.05 0.97 30.74
CA HIS A 3 15.87 1.81 31.01
C HIS A 3 14.76 1.55 29.99
N TYR A 4 14.17 0.35 30.01
CA TYR A 4 12.81 0.14 29.50
C TYR A 4 11.99 -0.51 30.62
N LYS A 5 11.61 0.32 31.59
CA LYS A 5 10.61 -0.06 32.59
C LYS A 5 9.24 0.06 31.94
N ASP A 6 8.64 -1.11 31.74
CA ASP A 6 7.23 -1.38 32.07
C ASP A 6 6.21 -0.42 31.44
N VAL A 7 6.01 -0.55 30.13
CA VAL A 7 4.82 -0.02 29.46
C VAL A 7 3.85 -1.18 29.26
N LYS A 8 2.85 -1.24 30.14
CA LYS A 8 1.81 -2.29 30.13
C LYS A 8 1.08 -2.32 28.78
N GLY A 9 1.12 -3.47 28.11
CA GLY A 9 0.19 -3.82 27.04
C GLY A 9 0.65 -3.54 25.61
N HIS A 10 1.94 -3.33 25.34
CA HIS A 10 2.42 -3.34 23.95
C HIS A 10 2.53 -4.78 23.48
N GLU A 11 1.75 -5.15 22.47
CA GLU A 11 2.02 -6.37 21.72
C GLU A 11 3.41 -6.26 21.10
N GLU A 12 4.28 -7.19 21.47
CA GLU A 12 5.61 -7.28 20.90
C GLU A 12 5.53 -7.69 19.43
N ILE A 13 6.42 -7.14 18.61
CA ILE A 13 6.60 -7.53 17.21
C ILE A 13 7.89 -8.38 17.15
N PRO A 14 7.87 -9.64 17.61
CA PRO A 14 9.08 -10.45 17.76
C PRO A 14 9.81 -10.67 16.43
N SER A 15 9.09 -10.63 15.31
CA SER A 15 9.67 -10.81 13.99
C SER A 15 10.69 -9.73 13.62
N ILE A 16 10.66 -8.55 14.27
CA ILE A 16 11.67 -7.50 14.07
C ILE A 16 13.09 -7.96 14.44
N MET A 17 13.22 -8.97 15.31
CA MET A 17 14.52 -9.50 15.71
C MET A 17 15.25 -10.22 14.57
N ARG A 18 14.52 -10.65 13.53
CA ARG A 18 15.09 -11.25 12.31
C ARG A 18 15.57 -10.22 11.29
N VAL A 19 15.35 -8.94 11.54
CA VAL A 19 15.85 -7.83 10.72
C VAL A 19 17.22 -7.38 11.27
N HIS A 20 18.13 -6.98 10.39
CA HIS A 20 19.45 -6.47 10.76
C HIS A 20 19.31 -5.34 11.78
N ILE A 21 20.16 -5.31 12.82
CA ILE A 21 19.98 -4.41 13.98
C ILE A 21 19.89 -2.95 13.57
N ASP A 22 20.75 -2.55 12.63
CA ASP A 22 20.76 -1.18 12.13
C ASP A 22 19.45 -0.83 11.42
N GLU A 23 18.72 -1.83 10.89
CA GLU A 23 17.52 -1.66 10.08
C GLU A 23 16.20 -1.65 10.83
N ARG A 24 16.20 -2.16 12.07
CA ARG A 24 14.96 -2.41 12.81
C ARG A 24 14.11 -1.17 12.98
N ILE A 25 14.72 -0.03 13.28
CA ILE A 25 13.97 1.19 13.59
C ILE A 25 13.22 1.72 12.36
N TYR A 26 13.87 1.82 11.21
CA TYR A 26 13.20 2.31 10.00
C TYR A 26 12.20 1.29 9.45
N VAL A 27 12.52 0.00 9.50
CA VAL A 27 11.58 -1.06 9.11
C VAL A 27 10.31 -1.03 9.95
N LEU A 28 10.45 -0.91 11.27
CA LEU A 28 9.30 -0.83 12.19
C LEU A 28 8.48 0.43 11.95
N LYS A 29 9.13 1.60 11.86
CA LYS A 29 8.44 2.87 11.56
C LYS A 29 7.69 2.81 10.25
N TYR A 30 8.33 2.30 9.19
CA TYR A 30 7.71 2.14 7.88
C TYR A 30 6.43 1.31 7.97
N PHE A 31 6.48 0.14 8.61
CA PHE A 31 5.30 -0.72 8.71
C PHE A 31 4.22 -0.16 9.63
N CYS A 32 4.56 0.58 10.68
CA CYS A 32 3.56 1.33 11.45
C CYS A 32 2.91 2.42 10.60
N TYR A 33 3.67 3.19 9.84
CA TYR A 33 3.12 4.21 8.94
C TYR A 33 2.21 3.61 7.86
N MET A 34 2.55 2.43 7.35
CA MET A 34 1.77 1.77 6.30
C MET A 34 0.55 1.02 6.82
N TYR A 35 0.66 0.36 7.98
CA TYR A 35 -0.26 -0.70 8.40
C TYR A 35 -0.81 -0.54 9.82
N ASP A 36 -0.55 0.58 10.50
CA ASP A 36 -1.33 0.98 11.67
C ASP A 36 -2.59 1.74 11.19
N GLN A 37 -3.77 1.34 11.68
CA GLN A 37 -5.08 1.90 11.37
C GLN A 37 -5.22 3.35 11.87
N LYS A 38 -4.44 3.73 12.89
CA LYS A 38 -4.37 5.12 13.38
C LYS A 38 -3.32 5.93 12.62
N SER A 39 -2.56 5.32 11.70
CA SER A 39 -1.69 6.06 10.82
C SER A 39 -2.51 7.04 9.96
N PRO A 40 -2.16 8.34 9.95
CA PRO A 40 -2.86 9.28 9.09
C PRO A 40 -2.56 9.07 7.60
N LEU A 41 -1.54 8.27 7.24
CA LEU A 41 -1.10 8.11 5.86
C LEU A 41 -2.14 7.44 4.97
N GLN A 42 -2.86 6.42 5.46
CA GLN A 42 -3.89 5.78 4.64
C GLN A 42 -4.98 6.76 4.22
N ARG A 43 -5.26 7.78 5.06
CA ARG A 43 -6.28 8.79 4.81
C ARG A 43 -5.77 9.97 3.99
N ARG A 44 -4.50 10.35 4.16
CA ARG A 44 -3.89 11.51 3.50
C ARG A 44 -3.24 11.19 2.16
N VAL A 45 -2.85 9.93 1.95
CA VAL A 45 -2.21 9.47 0.72
C VAL A 45 -2.93 8.20 0.28
N PRO A 46 -4.12 8.33 -0.35
CA PRO A 46 -4.92 7.17 -0.75
C PRO A 46 -4.21 6.28 -1.77
N GLU A 47 -3.38 6.85 -2.65
CA GLU A 47 -2.60 6.06 -3.61
C GLU A 47 -1.53 5.24 -2.89
N LEU A 48 -1.63 3.90 -2.98
CA LEU A 48 -0.79 2.97 -2.24
C LEU A 48 0.70 3.09 -2.62
N LYS A 49 1.05 3.25 -3.89
CA LYS A 49 2.45 3.51 -4.31
C LYS A 49 3.04 4.77 -3.68
N LYS A 50 2.38 5.94 -3.78
CA LYS A 50 2.84 7.16 -3.10
C LYS A 50 2.89 7.01 -1.59
N ARG A 51 1.94 6.27 -0.99
CA ARG A 51 1.92 5.99 0.45
C ARG A 51 3.17 5.22 0.89
N LYS A 52 3.59 4.22 0.11
CA LYS A 52 4.84 3.45 0.31
C LYS A 52 6.07 4.36 0.25
N GLU A 53 6.12 5.29 -0.71
CA GLU A 53 7.21 6.26 -0.83
C GLU A 53 7.26 7.21 0.39
N GLU A 54 6.12 7.81 0.75
CA GLU A 54 6.01 8.74 1.88
C GLU A 54 6.33 8.05 3.22
N ALA A 55 5.84 6.82 3.43
CA ALA A 55 6.15 6.04 4.62
C ALA A 55 7.65 5.73 4.74
N ALA A 56 8.34 5.49 3.62
CA ALA A 56 9.79 5.26 3.62
C ALA A 56 10.54 6.54 4.05
N ILE A 57 10.17 7.68 3.48
CA ILE A 57 10.75 8.99 3.85
C ILE A 57 10.51 9.27 5.34
N LEU A 58 9.27 9.13 5.82
CA LEU A 58 8.90 9.38 7.22
C LEU A 58 9.57 8.39 8.20
N SER A 59 9.94 7.19 7.74
CA SER A 59 10.69 6.22 8.55
C SER A 59 12.14 6.63 8.80
N GLY A 60 12.65 7.60 8.03
CA GLY A 60 14.00 8.13 8.09
C GLY A 60 14.93 7.65 6.99
N LEU A 61 14.40 7.00 5.94
CA LEU A 61 15.19 6.59 4.77
C LEU A 61 15.38 7.77 3.81
N ASN A 62 16.62 7.98 3.37
CA ASN A 62 16.93 8.91 2.30
C ASN A 62 16.88 8.19 0.95
N ILE A 63 15.72 8.17 0.29
CA ILE A 63 15.52 7.46 -0.99
C ILE A 63 16.32 8.04 -2.18
N SER A 64 17.08 9.13 -1.97
CA SER A 64 18.07 9.62 -2.93
C SER A 64 19.41 8.89 -2.84
N GLU A 65 19.67 8.16 -1.75
CA GLU A 65 20.87 7.36 -1.54
C GLU A 65 20.63 5.91 -1.95
N GLU A 66 21.60 5.32 -2.67
CA GLU A 66 21.47 3.97 -3.24
C GLU A 66 21.17 2.90 -2.18
N ARG A 67 21.86 2.97 -1.03
CA ARG A 67 21.66 2.04 0.09
C ARG A 67 20.22 2.08 0.61
N ASP A 68 19.74 3.28 0.92
CA ASP A 68 18.42 3.48 1.51
C ASP A 68 17.31 3.18 0.50
N MET A 69 17.54 3.48 -0.78
CA MET A 69 16.66 3.09 -1.87
C MET A 69 16.55 1.55 -1.98
N ALA A 70 17.65 0.81 -1.85
CA ALA A 70 17.61 -0.65 -1.85
C ALA A 70 16.79 -1.21 -0.67
N ILE A 71 16.89 -0.60 0.51
CA ILE A 71 16.07 -0.95 1.67
C ILE A 71 14.60 -0.62 1.41
N ALA A 72 14.30 0.57 0.88
CA ALA A 72 12.95 1.03 0.55
C ALA A 72 12.27 0.10 -0.47
N VAL A 73 12.96 -0.29 -1.54
CA VAL A 73 12.45 -1.25 -2.54
C VAL A 73 12.11 -2.59 -1.87
N GLY A 74 12.94 -3.06 -0.93
CA GLY A 74 12.64 -4.27 -0.17
C GLY A 74 11.40 -4.15 0.71
N LEU A 75 11.17 -2.97 1.30
CA LEU A 75 9.99 -2.66 2.11
C LEU A 75 8.71 -2.53 1.27
N TRP A 76 8.78 -1.85 0.13
CA TRP A 76 7.65 -1.66 -0.79
C TRP A 76 7.12 -2.97 -1.33
N GLY A 77 8.01 -3.90 -1.65
CA GLY A 77 7.66 -5.23 -2.15
C GLY A 77 7.46 -6.28 -1.06
N ILE A 78 7.63 -5.95 0.23
CA ILE A 78 7.60 -6.91 1.36
C ILE A 78 8.47 -8.13 1.02
N SER A 79 9.69 -7.90 0.50
CA SER A 79 10.46 -8.93 -0.22
C SER A 79 11.16 -9.95 0.69
N ARG A 80 11.14 -9.74 2.02
CA ARG A 80 11.78 -10.61 3.01
C ARG A 80 10.71 -11.35 3.83
N PRO A 81 10.86 -12.65 4.13
CA PRO A 81 9.90 -13.39 4.96
C PRO A 81 9.63 -12.72 6.32
N ALA A 82 10.65 -12.13 6.94
CA ALA A 82 10.50 -11.39 8.19
C ALA A 82 9.54 -10.19 8.06
N TYR A 83 9.47 -9.54 6.89
CA TYR A 83 8.57 -8.41 6.66
C TYR A 83 7.12 -8.85 6.61
N VAL A 84 6.82 -9.98 5.98
CA VAL A 84 5.47 -10.57 5.97
C VAL A 84 5.00 -10.82 7.41
N ASP A 85 5.87 -11.41 8.23
CA ASP A 85 5.52 -11.72 9.61
C ASP A 85 5.35 -10.45 10.47
N ILE A 86 6.17 -9.41 10.28
CA ILE A 86 5.99 -8.11 10.96
C ILE A 86 4.65 -7.48 10.58
N VAL A 87 4.30 -7.44 9.29
CA VAL A 87 3.03 -6.88 8.82
C VAL A 87 1.86 -7.66 9.43
N LYS A 88 1.94 -8.99 9.43
CA LYS A 88 0.94 -9.85 10.08
C LYS A 88 0.80 -9.57 11.57
N GLU A 89 1.90 -9.44 12.30
CA GLU A 89 1.91 -9.11 13.73
C GLU A 89 1.23 -7.76 13.98
N ILE A 90 1.59 -6.71 13.22
CA ILE A 90 0.97 -5.37 13.32
C ILE A 90 -0.53 -5.42 13.04
N LEU A 91 -0.96 -6.12 11.98
CA LEU A 91 -2.38 -6.20 11.62
C LEU A 91 -3.20 -6.98 12.67
N LEU A 92 -2.64 -8.06 13.23
CA LEU A 92 -3.31 -8.85 14.26
C LEU A 92 -3.43 -8.08 15.59
N ALA A 93 -2.43 -7.28 15.94
CA ALA A 93 -2.37 -6.49 17.17
C ALA A 93 -3.45 -5.41 17.28
N GLN A 94 -4.00 -5.00 16.15
CA GLN A 94 -5.04 -3.97 16.11
C GLN A 94 -6.45 -4.54 16.26
N HIS A 95 -6.57 -5.88 16.21
CA HIS A 95 -7.83 -6.62 16.33
C HIS A 95 -8.95 -6.15 15.37
N SER A 96 -8.57 -5.54 14.25
CA SER A 96 -9.49 -4.99 13.25
C SER A 96 -9.45 -5.83 11.98
N ARG A 97 -10.38 -6.79 11.87
CA ARG A 97 -10.50 -7.64 10.68
C ARG A 97 -10.77 -6.82 9.42
N THR A 98 -11.63 -5.82 9.54
CA THR A 98 -12.01 -4.93 8.43
C THR A 98 -10.81 -4.14 7.93
N PHE A 99 -9.96 -3.63 8.83
CA PHE A 99 -8.74 -2.94 8.43
C PHE A 99 -7.72 -3.87 7.75
N SER A 100 -7.53 -5.08 8.29
CA SER A 100 -6.69 -6.08 7.63
C SER A 100 -7.19 -6.44 6.23
N LEU A 101 -8.52 -6.48 6.03
CA LEU A 101 -9.11 -6.67 4.71
C LEU A 101 -8.83 -5.48 3.78
N ILE A 102 -8.89 -4.23 4.26
CA ILE A 102 -8.50 -3.05 3.45
C ILE A 102 -7.08 -3.25 2.91
N VAL A 103 -6.12 -3.51 3.79
CA VAL A 103 -4.70 -3.64 3.41
C VAL A 103 -4.48 -4.74 2.36
N VAL A 104 -5.11 -5.91 2.55
CA VAL A 104 -4.98 -7.04 1.61
C VAL A 104 -5.67 -6.74 0.27
N GLN A 105 -6.84 -6.09 0.29
CA GLN A 105 -7.59 -5.78 -0.92
C GLN A 105 -6.92 -4.67 -1.74
N GLU A 106 -6.32 -3.65 -1.10
CA GLU A 106 -5.52 -2.62 -1.79
C GLU A 106 -4.33 -3.25 -2.52
N ALA A 107 -3.57 -4.12 -1.83
CA ALA A 107 -2.42 -4.81 -2.43
C ALA A 107 -2.83 -5.69 -3.61
N LEU A 108 -3.93 -6.45 -3.47
CA LEU A 108 -4.45 -7.29 -4.55
C LEU A 108 -4.93 -6.48 -5.75
N PHE A 109 -5.53 -5.31 -5.52
CA PHE A 109 -5.96 -4.42 -6.59
C PHE A 109 -4.77 -3.88 -7.40
N GLU A 110 -3.70 -3.42 -6.73
CA GLU A 110 -2.48 -3.00 -7.42
C GLU A 110 -1.88 -4.12 -8.27
N GLU A 111 -1.79 -5.35 -7.74
CA GLU A 111 -1.29 -6.49 -8.50
C GLU A 111 -2.15 -6.79 -9.74
N TYR A 112 -3.47 -6.69 -9.62
CA TYR A 112 -4.37 -6.87 -10.76
C TYR A 112 -4.21 -5.76 -11.78
N LEU A 113 -4.07 -4.50 -11.33
CA LEU A 113 -3.85 -3.36 -12.20
C LEU A 113 -2.55 -3.52 -13.02
N GLU A 114 -1.43 -3.88 -12.38
CA GLU A 114 -0.15 -4.10 -13.07
C GLU A 114 -0.23 -5.21 -14.12
N LYS A 115 -0.86 -6.34 -13.75
CA LYS A 115 -1.07 -7.47 -14.67
C LYS A 115 -2.00 -7.13 -15.83
N MET A 116 -3.01 -6.29 -15.60
CA MET A 116 -3.93 -5.82 -16.64
C MET A 116 -3.25 -4.90 -17.65
N LEU A 117 -2.31 -4.07 -17.20
CA LEU A 117 -1.55 -3.15 -18.05
C LEU A 117 -0.46 -3.84 -18.87
N THR A 118 0.05 -4.98 -18.41
CA THR A 118 1.03 -5.78 -19.17
C THR A 118 0.43 -6.26 -20.50
N SER A 119 1.05 -5.93 -21.64
CA SER A 119 0.56 -6.36 -22.96
C SER A 119 0.66 -7.88 -23.12
N VAL A 120 -0.25 -8.44 -23.91
CA VAL A 120 -0.10 -9.81 -24.38
C VAL A 120 0.96 -9.78 -25.49
N SER A 121 2.02 -10.58 -25.37
CA SER A 121 3.13 -10.59 -26.33
C SER A 121 2.61 -10.84 -27.75
N ASP A 122 3.14 -10.11 -28.73
CA ASP A 122 2.84 -10.30 -30.16
C ASP A 122 3.38 -11.65 -30.70
N GLU A 123 4.27 -12.29 -29.95
CA GLU A 123 4.79 -13.64 -30.25
C GLU A 123 3.85 -14.77 -29.77
N ALA A 124 2.77 -14.43 -29.04
CA ALA A 124 1.78 -15.39 -28.57
C ALA A 124 0.83 -15.79 -29.70
N GLY A 125 0.56 -17.09 -29.85
CA GLY A 125 -0.44 -17.55 -30.83
C GLY A 125 -1.86 -17.14 -30.44
N ASP A 126 -2.79 -17.12 -31.40
CA ASP A 126 -4.20 -16.70 -31.21
C ASP A 126 -4.87 -17.34 -29.99
N LYS A 127 -4.55 -18.61 -29.70
CA LYS A 127 -5.08 -19.34 -28.54
C LYS A 127 -4.60 -18.74 -27.22
N ASP A 128 -3.32 -18.38 -27.13
CA ASP A 128 -2.72 -17.80 -25.93
C ASP A 128 -3.21 -16.37 -25.74
N VAL A 129 -3.40 -15.63 -26.83
CA VAL A 129 -4.03 -14.30 -26.81
C VAL A 129 -5.45 -14.36 -26.27
N LEU A 130 -6.28 -15.26 -26.79
CA LEU A 130 -7.65 -15.43 -26.30
C LEU A 130 -7.71 -15.88 -24.83
N ALA A 131 -6.81 -16.78 -24.41
CA ALA A 131 -6.72 -17.20 -23.01
C ALA A 131 -6.32 -16.04 -22.08
N ALA A 132 -5.36 -15.22 -22.50
CA ALA A 132 -4.93 -14.03 -21.77
C ALA A 132 -6.06 -13.00 -21.67
N MET A 133 -6.80 -12.76 -22.76
CA MET A 133 -7.98 -11.88 -22.73
C MET A 133 -9.07 -12.39 -21.78
N GLY A 134 -9.34 -13.71 -21.78
CA GLY A 134 -10.28 -14.32 -20.84
C GLY A 134 -9.86 -14.16 -19.38
N LEU A 135 -8.56 -14.27 -19.08
CA LEU A 135 -8.03 -14.01 -17.74
C LEU A 135 -8.20 -12.53 -17.35
N LYS A 136 -7.86 -11.60 -18.26
CA LYS A 136 -8.04 -10.16 -18.04
C LYS A 136 -9.51 -9.79 -17.78
N GLY A 137 -10.45 -10.42 -18.47
CA GLY A 137 -11.89 -10.25 -18.19
C GLY A 137 -12.26 -10.63 -16.75
N LYS A 138 -11.82 -11.80 -16.28
CA LYS A 138 -12.05 -12.23 -14.89
C LYS A 138 -11.39 -11.32 -13.86
N MET A 139 -10.17 -10.86 -14.14
CA MET A 139 -9.46 -9.92 -13.28
C MET A 139 -10.23 -8.60 -13.17
N SER A 140 -10.76 -8.09 -14.29
CA SER A 140 -11.61 -6.89 -14.29
C SER A 140 -12.84 -7.06 -13.41
N GLU A 141 -13.56 -8.19 -13.52
CA GLU A 141 -14.73 -8.46 -12.67
C GLU A 141 -14.37 -8.54 -11.18
N GLU A 142 -13.22 -9.12 -10.85
CA GLU A 142 -12.75 -9.14 -9.46
C GLU A 142 -12.29 -7.75 -8.99
N MET A 143 -11.68 -6.93 -9.84
CA MET A 143 -11.32 -5.53 -9.52
C MET A 143 -12.56 -4.71 -9.16
N ASP A 144 -13.68 -4.88 -9.87
CA ASP A 144 -14.95 -4.23 -9.53
C ASP A 144 -15.47 -4.66 -8.15
N LYS A 145 -15.38 -5.96 -7.84
CA LYS A 145 -15.77 -6.50 -6.52
C LYS A 145 -14.83 -6.00 -5.41
N ILE A 146 -13.53 -5.92 -5.68
CA ILE A 146 -12.53 -5.40 -4.75
C ILE A 146 -12.84 -3.93 -4.45
N SER A 147 -13.11 -3.12 -5.48
CA SER A 147 -13.47 -1.71 -5.34
C SER A 147 -14.70 -1.53 -4.44
N ALA A 148 -15.80 -2.25 -4.72
CA ALA A 148 -17.00 -2.19 -3.90
C ALA A 148 -16.78 -2.65 -2.44
N ARG A 149 -15.89 -3.63 -2.21
CA ARG A 149 -15.52 -4.08 -0.86
C ARG A 149 -14.69 -3.01 -0.13
N LEU A 150 -13.73 -2.39 -0.82
CA LEU A 150 -12.91 -1.33 -0.25
C LEU A 150 -13.77 -0.14 0.19
N ASP A 151 -14.69 0.34 -0.65
CA ASP A 151 -15.61 1.43 -0.28
C ASP A 151 -16.39 1.10 1.01
N LYS A 152 -16.92 -0.14 1.08
CA LYS A 152 -17.62 -0.62 2.28
C LYS A 152 -16.71 -0.62 3.51
N TYR A 153 -15.51 -1.17 3.39
CA TYR A 153 -14.59 -1.30 4.52
C TYR A 153 -14.08 0.06 4.99
N TYR A 154 -13.73 0.97 4.07
CA TYR A 154 -13.34 2.33 4.41
C TYR A 154 -14.46 3.08 5.14
N LYS A 155 -15.71 2.92 4.70
CA LYS A 155 -16.86 3.50 5.40
C LYS A 155 -17.04 2.90 6.79
N GLU A 156 -16.85 1.60 6.96
CA GLU A 156 -16.95 0.95 8.28
C GLU A 156 -15.85 1.39 9.24
N VAL A 157 -14.63 1.61 8.73
CA VAL A 157 -13.46 1.96 9.55
C VAL A 157 -13.38 3.47 9.83
N TYR A 158 -13.86 4.31 8.93
CA TYR A 158 -13.67 5.77 8.99
C TYR A 158 -14.93 6.62 8.76
N GLY A 159 -16.08 6.03 8.45
CA GLY A 159 -17.30 6.75 8.06
C GLY A 159 -17.95 7.61 9.15
N ASP A 160 -17.57 7.43 10.41
CA ASP A 160 -18.06 8.26 11.53
C ASP A 160 -17.18 9.50 11.80
N ASP A 161 -16.23 9.83 10.92
CA ASP A 161 -15.32 10.99 11.05
C ASP A 161 -15.75 12.13 10.10
N PRO A 162 -16.48 13.17 10.58
CA PRO A 162 -17.12 14.20 9.74
C PRO A 162 -16.12 15.06 8.95
N LEU A 163 -14.88 15.17 9.41
CA LEU A 163 -13.81 15.91 8.72
C LEU A 163 -13.28 15.18 7.48
N LEU A 164 -13.68 13.91 7.30
CA LEU A 164 -13.13 13.00 6.29
C LEU A 164 -13.99 12.92 5.02
N GLU A 165 -15.32 12.99 5.15
CA GLU A 165 -16.23 13.01 3.99
C GLU A 165 -15.92 14.20 3.06
N GLU A 166 -15.46 15.32 3.62
CA GLU A 166 -15.11 16.52 2.85
C GLU A 166 -13.81 16.37 2.04
N LYS A 167 -12.80 15.63 2.52
CA LYS A 167 -11.52 15.45 1.82
C LYS A 167 -11.53 14.35 0.75
N VAL A 168 -12.29 13.27 0.98
CA VAL A 168 -12.45 12.18 0.00
C VAL A 168 -13.10 12.69 -1.30
N VAL A 169 -14.00 13.68 -1.20
CA VAL A 169 -14.62 14.32 -2.37
C VAL A 169 -13.65 15.22 -3.15
N ILE A 170 -12.67 15.83 -2.49
CA ILE A 170 -11.75 16.80 -3.11
C ILE A 170 -10.55 16.10 -3.80
N GLU A 171 -10.03 15.00 -3.25
CA GLU A 171 -8.90 14.27 -3.85
C GLU A 171 -9.28 13.36 -5.03
N GLN A 172 -10.58 13.25 -5.35
CA GLN A 172 -11.07 12.70 -6.62
C GLN A 172 -10.82 13.62 -7.83
N SER A 173 -9.99 14.67 -7.70
CA SER A 173 -9.50 15.45 -8.84
C SER A 173 -8.51 14.63 -9.68
N GLY A 174 -9.04 13.64 -10.39
CA GLY A 174 -8.30 12.80 -11.31
C GLY A 174 -7.61 13.65 -12.38
N PHE A 175 -6.43 13.19 -12.78
CA PHE A 175 -5.77 13.67 -13.98
C PHE A 175 -6.71 13.47 -15.17
N THR A 176 -7.40 14.54 -15.58
CA THR A 176 -8.34 14.50 -16.69
C THR A 176 -7.58 14.63 -18.02
N PRO A 177 -8.12 14.18 -19.15
CA PRO A 177 -7.58 14.52 -20.48
C PRO A 177 -7.37 16.03 -20.68
N ALA A 178 -8.20 16.86 -20.04
CA ALA A 178 -8.06 18.32 -20.01
C ALA A 178 -6.87 18.82 -19.15
N SER A 179 -6.38 18.02 -18.21
CA SER A 179 -5.17 18.28 -17.41
C SER A 179 -3.92 17.92 -18.23
N ALA A 180 -3.98 16.81 -18.97
CA ALA A 180 -2.93 16.39 -19.91
C ALA A 180 -2.73 17.39 -21.05
N ALA A 181 -3.83 17.93 -21.61
CA ALA A 181 -3.77 18.93 -22.68
C ALA A 181 -3.08 20.24 -22.25
N ARG A 182 -3.18 20.62 -20.97
CA ARG A 182 -2.51 21.83 -20.43
C ARG A 182 -1.00 21.67 -20.29
N LEU A 183 -0.49 20.44 -20.13
CA LEU A 183 0.96 20.18 -20.10
C LEU A 183 1.59 20.41 -21.48
N ASN A 184 0.90 20.11 -22.58
CA ASN A 184 1.39 20.41 -23.94
C ASN A 184 1.38 21.91 -24.27
N ALA A 185 0.50 22.70 -23.66
CA ALA A 185 0.42 24.14 -23.90
C ALA A 185 1.55 24.95 -23.22
N GLY A 186 2.32 24.34 -22.32
CA GLY A 186 3.48 24.95 -21.66
C GLY A 186 4.84 24.68 -22.34
N PHE A 187 4.85 23.91 -23.44
CA PHE A 187 6.03 23.61 -24.26
C PHE A 187 6.00 24.28 -25.64
N GLY A 188 5.17 25.32 -25.81
CA GLY A 188 5.11 26.17 -27.00
C GLY A 188 5.95 27.44 -26.86
#